data_AF-A0AAE3SK43-F1
#
_entry.id   AF-A0AAE3SK43-F1
#
_cell.length_a   1.000
_cell.length_b   1.000
_cell.length_c   1.000
_cell.angle_alpha   90.00
_cell.angle_beta   90.00
_cell.angle_gamma   90.00
#
_symmetry.space_group_name_H-M   'P 1'
#
loop_
_entity.id
_entity.type
_entity.pdbx_description
1 polymer ?
#
loop_
_entity_poly.entity_id
_entity_poly.type
_entity_poly.pdbx_seq_one_letter_code
_entity_poly.pdbx_strand_id
1 'polypeptide(L)'
;MKLTIKNYKEATKDIDFSKLPEAAREAHKEFDSFADFYNEDKDIKEMLDNHFKIVEPYLSHNKNRFPELDDRHPLNILDKESGQYKAALKEYQDKKKEKKTTRKSSTKKPVAKRTSIAKKTATTTVKRKPNEVPLMPLEVKIIKRYLNMHGKRVTERQVSLLYKVIQKAATEKTIRLTSKYADEIKKIGNDLARTYKEMGSSCTFQVPDSMYSRLKNIEDSYGVTPAISLIKRFINLYGNISIDKAKRLLHSIKNAKKNGKVSSSDKAYERINQVQKHLEDYLESDKLLVTNIQLNGLKGIANSGK
;
A
#
# COMPACT_ATOMS: atom_id res chain seq x y z
N MET A 1 19.20 20.98 -22.14
CA MET A 1 20.24 21.14 -21.10
C MET A 1 20.38 19.79 -20.40
N LYS A 2 21.60 19.30 -20.16
CA LYS A 2 21.84 18.01 -19.52
C LYS A 2 21.92 18.17 -17.99
N LEU A 3 21.18 17.34 -17.26
CA LEU A 3 21.15 17.32 -15.81
C LEU A 3 22.25 16.41 -15.26
N THR A 4 22.80 16.83 -14.13
CA THR A 4 23.83 16.13 -13.35
C THR A 4 23.58 16.38 -11.88
N ILE A 5 24.19 15.58 -11.02
CA ILE A 5 24.08 15.73 -9.56
C ILE A 5 24.43 17.14 -9.06
N LYS A 6 25.36 17.83 -9.75
CA LYS A 6 25.87 19.16 -9.34
C LYS A 6 24.95 20.31 -9.77
N ASN A 7 24.31 20.22 -10.93
CA ASN A 7 23.51 21.31 -11.48
C ASN A 7 21.99 21.13 -11.29
N TYR A 8 21.55 19.98 -10.78
CA TYR A 8 20.13 19.63 -10.66
C TYR A 8 19.32 20.67 -9.87
N LYS A 9 19.75 20.99 -8.64
CA LYS A 9 19.02 21.92 -7.75
C LYS A 9 18.85 23.32 -8.35
N GLU A 10 19.83 23.78 -9.12
CA GLU A 10 19.79 25.09 -9.76
C GLU A 10 18.93 25.06 -11.03
N ALA A 11 19.11 24.05 -11.87
CA ALA A 11 18.36 23.91 -13.12
C ALA A 11 16.85 23.73 -12.90
N THR A 12 16.43 23.19 -11.75
CA THR A 12 15.02 22.89 -11.46
C THR A 12 14.32 23.88 -10.54
N LYS A 13 14.96 25.00 -10.16
CA LYS A 13 14.40 25.98 -9.20
C LYS A 13 13.05 26.55 -9.64
N ASP A 14 12.87 26.78 -10.93
CA ASP A 14 11.67 27.41 -11.50
C ASP A 14 10.63 26.38 -11.99
N ILE A 15 10.86 25.08 -11.75
CA ILE A 15 9.95 24.02 -12.13
C ILE A 15 8.90 23.80 -11.05
N ASP A 16 7.63 23.88 -11.42
CA ASP A 16 6.51 23.46 -10.57
C ASP A 16 6.31 21.93 -10.67
N PHE A 17 7.04 21.17 -9.85
CA PHE A 17 6.96 19.70 -9.79
C PHE A 17 5.58 19.16 -9.38
N SER A 18 4.67 20.01 -8.88
CA SER A 18 3.29 19.58 -8.57
C SER A 18 2.46 19.28 -9.82
N LYS A 19 2.87 19.84 -10.98
CA LYS A 19 2.22 19.68 -12.28
C LYS A 19 2.88 18.64 -13.17
N LEU A 20 3.99 18.04 -12.72
CA LEU A 20 4.71 17.01 -13.46
C LEU A 20 4.15 15.60 -13.20
N PRO A 21 4.42 14.62 -14.09
CA PRO A 21 4.01 13.23 -13.88
C PRO A 21 4.48 12.67 -12.52
N GLU A 22 3.72 11.72 -11.98
CA GLU A 22 3.94 11.13 -10.64
C GLU A 22 5.39 10.66 -10.45
N ALA A 23 5.99 10.05 -11.48
CA ALA A 23 7.37 9.58 -11.46
C ALA A 23 8.40 10.71 -11.24
N ALA A 24 8.25 11.84 -11.93
CA ALA A 24 9.15 12.99 -11.76
C ALA A 24 8.99 13.64 -10.38
N ARG A 25 7.75 13.64 -9.86
CA ARG A 25 7.40 14.25 -8.58
C ARG A 25 7.85 13.40 -7.38
N GLU A 26 7.70 12.09 -7.42
CA GLU A 26 8.15 11.19 -6.35
C GLU A 26 9.69 11.16 -6.30
N ALA A 27 10.36 11.01 -7.43
CA ALA A 27 11.82 11.00 -7.48
C ALA A 27 12.45 12.35 -7.07
N HIS A 28 11.81 13.49 -7.38
CA HIS A 28 12.29 14.80 -6.90
C HIS A 28 12.24 14.94 -5.37
N LYS A 29 11.24 14.35 -4.70
CA LYS A 29 11.14 14.38 -3.23
C LYS A 29 12.27 13.61 -2.54
N GLU A 30 12.73 12.55 -3.18
CA GLU A 30 13.75 11.66 -2.62
C GLU A 30 15.17 12.06 -3.05
N PHE A 31 15.30 13.01 -4.00
CA PHE A 31 16.58 13.48 -4.52
C PHE A 31 17.55 13.89 -3.41
N ASP A 32 17.12 14.73 -2.46
CA ASP A 32 17.97 15.22 -1.37
C ASP A 32 18.46 14.10 -0.44
N SER A 33 17.71 13.00 -0.31
CA SER A 33 18.07 11.88 0.55
C SER A 33 19.06 10.91 -0.10
N PHE A 34 19.13 10.92 -1.44
CA PHE A 34 19.97 10.00 -2.21
C PHE A 34 21.16 10.68 -2.89
N ALA A 35 21.16 12.02 -2.96
CA ALA A 35 22.20 12.78 -3.63
C ALA A 35 23.61 12.53 -3.05
N ASP A 36 23.70 12.36 -1.72
CA ASP A 36 24.97 12.14 -1.02
C ASP A 36 25.61 10.79 -1.39
N PHE A 37 24.79 9.78 -1.71
CA PHE A 37 25.23 8.43 -2.05
C PHE A 37 25.48 8.23 -3.55
N TYR A 38 25.36 9.28 -4.37
CA TYR A 38 25.45 9.19 -5.83
C TYR A 38 26.78 8.59 -6.34
N ASN A 39 27.88 8.81 -5.63
CA ASN A 39 29.19 8.25 -5.98
C ASN A 39 29.54 6.96 -5.21
N GLU A 40 28.72 6.59 -4.23
CA GLU A 40 29.00 5.48 -3.31
C GLU A 40 28.28 4.20 -3.72
N ASP A 41 27.11 4.33 -4.37
CA ASP A 41 26.28 3.19 -4.77
C ASP A 41 25.89 3.28 -6.26
N LYS A 42 26.17 2.20 -7.00
CA LYS A 42 25.89 2.08 -8.43
C LYS A 42 24.38 2.12 -8.73
N ASP A 43 23.56 1.52 -7.87
CA ASP A 43 22.11 1.45 -8.06
C ASP A 43 21.46 2.82 -7.79
N ILE A 44 21.97 3.55 -6.78
CA ILE A 44 21.55 4.94 -6.50
C ILE A 44 21.95 5.87 -7.64
N LYS A 45 23.16 5.71 -8.18
CA LYS A 45 23.60 6.45 -9.36
C LYS A 45 22.68 6.22 -10.56
N GLU A 46 22.34 4.97 -10.87
CA GLU A 46 21.45 4.63 -11.98
C GLU A 46 20.02 5.17 -11.77
N MET A 47 19.51 5.11 -10.54
CA MET A 47 18.21 5.70 -10.18
C MET A 47 18.19 7.21 -10.43
N LEU A 48 19.21 7.95 -9.96
CA LEU A 48 19.30 9.40 -10.12
C LEU A 48 19.56 9.80 -11.58
N ASP A 49 20.37 9.04 -12.33
CA ASP A 49 20.58 9.24 -13.77
C ASP A 49 19.28 9.06 -14.57
N ASN A 50 18.47 8.06 -14.22
CA ASN A 50 17.16 7.86 -14.85
C ASN A 50 16.17 8.98 -14.50
N HIS A 51 16.23 9.50 -13.28
CA HIS A 51 15.46 10.67 -12.88
C HIS A 51 15.85 11.93 -13.68
N PHE A 52 17.14 12.18 -13.87
CA PHE A 52 17.62 13.28 -14.71
C PHE A 52 17.04 13.21 -16.12
N LYS A 53 17.04 12.03 -16.76
CA LYS A 53 16.43 11.83 -18.09
C LYS A 53 14.92 12.11 -18.11
N ILE A 54 14.22 11.87 -17.01
CA ILE A 54 12.79 12.16 -16.89
C ILE A 54 12.56 13.67 -16.77
N VAL A 55 13.41 14.40 -16.04
CA VAL A 55 13.24 15.84 -15.79
C VAL A 55 13.78 16.71 -16.94
N GLU A 56 14.82 16.25 -17.64
CA GLU A 56 15.46 16.96 -18.75
C GLU A 56 14.51 17.49 -19.84
N PRO A 57 13.52 16.72 -20.32
CA PRO A 57 12.53 17.20 -21.29
C PRO A 57 11.71 18.40 -20.81
N TYR A 58 11.56 18.56 -19.49
CA TYR A 58 10.78 19.64 -18.88
C TYR A 58 11.61 20.90 -18.64
N LEU A 59 12.94 20.85 -18.82
CA LEU A 59 13.82 22.02 -18.70
C LEU A 59 13.78 22.94 -19.94
N SER A 60 13.40 22.40 -21.10
CA SER A 60 13.50 23.13 -22.37
C SER A 60 12.26 23.95 -22.74
N HIS A 61 11.22 23.98 -21.91
CA HIS A 61 9.92 24.55 -22.29
C HIS A 61 9.34 25.52 -21.25
N ASN A 62 10.10 26.56 -20.90
CA ASN A 62 9.56 27.80 -20.32
C ASN A 62 8.94 28.74 -21.38
N LYS A 63 8.63 28.23 -22.58
CA LYS A 63 7.79 28.90 -23.59
C LYS A 63 6.83 27.88 -24.21
N ASN A 64 5.54 28.10 -23.96
CA ASN A 64 4.39 27.61 -24.72
C ASN A 64 4.24 26.08 -24.90
N ARG A 65 3.52 25.46 -23.97
CA ARG A 65 2.45 24.49 -24.28
C ARG A 65 1.51 24.40 -23.08
N PHE A 66 0.37 25.09 -23.18
CA PHE A 66 -0.79 24.81 -22.34
C PHE A 66 -1.52 23.58 -22.89
N PRO A 67 -2.29 22.86 -22.03
CA PRO A 67 -2.95 21.61 -22.37
C PRO A 67 -4.13 21.86 -23.32
N GLU A 68 -4.41 20.89 -24.19
CA GLU A 68 -5.56 20.93 -25.10
C GLU A 68 -6.86 21.11 -24.31
N LEU A 69 -7.66 22.11 -24.72
CA LEU A 69 -9.00 22.40 -24.24
C LEU A 69 -10.01 22.11 -25.38
N ASP A 70 -11.20 21.68 -24.99
CA ASP A 70 -12.30 21.20 -25.84
C ASP A 70 -12.77 22.22 -26.91
N ASP A 71 -13.10 21.73 -28.11
CA ASP A 71 -13.21 22.48 -29.37
C ASP A 71 -14.33 23.53 -29.43
N ARG A 72 -15.25 23.55 -28.45
CA ARG A 72 -16.43 24.44 -28.44
C ARG A 72 -16.35 25.59 -27.43
N HIS A 73 -15.16 25.97 -26.98
CA HIS A 73 -15.03 27.11 -26.08
C HIS A 73 -15.15 28.45 -26.85
N PRO A 74 -15.99 29.41 -26.43
CA PRO A 74 -16.26 30.68 -27.15
C PRO A 74 -15.05 31.64 -27.27
N LEU A 75 -13.85 31.21 -26.86
CA LEU A 75 -12.58 31.92 -27.09
C LEU A 75 -11.81 31.39 -28.31
N ASN A 76 -12.30 30.35 -28.99
CA ASN A 76 -11.71 29.81 -30.23
C ASN A 76 -12.28 30.43 -31.52
N ILE A 77 -13.25 31.34 -31.45
CA ILE A 77 -13.87 31.97 -32.64
C ILE A 77 -13.31 33.39 -32.91
N LEU A 78 -12.54 33.97 -31.99
CA LEU A 78 -11.96 35.31 -32.17
C LEU A 78 -10.45 35.22 -32.39
N ASP A 79 -10.01 35.86 -33.47
CA ASP A 79 -8.62 35.90 -33.87
C ASP A 79 -7.74 36.53 -32.76
N LYS A 80 -6.70 35.80 -32.37
CA LYS A 80 -5.79 36.11 -31.25
C LYS A 80 -4.91 37.33 -31.52
N GLU A 81 -4.82 37.76 -32.77
CA GLU A 81 -4.08 38.97 -33.16
C GLU A 81 -4.94 40.23 -33.19
N SER A 82 -6.27 40.09 -33.10
CA SER A 82 -7.18 41.24 -33.05
C SER A 82 -7.15 41.94 -31.67
N GLY A 83 -7.20 43.27 -31.67
CA GLY A 83 -7.25 44.08 -30.43
C GLY A 83 -8.45 43.76 -29.52
N GLN A 84 -9.49 43.10 -30.05
CA GLN A 84 -10.69 42.71 -29.33
C GLN A 84 -10.41 41.60 -28.29
N TYR A 85 -9.49 40.67 -28.56
CA TYR A 85 -9.10 39.62 -27.60
C TYR A 85 -8.40 40.20 -26.36
N LYS A 86 -7.53 41.19 -26.55
CA LYS A 86 -6.84 41.87 -25.43
C LYS A 86 -7.81 42.66 -24.55
N ALA A 87 -8.84 43.29 -25.14
CA ALA A 87 -9.87 44.01 -24.40
C ALA A 87 -10.75 43.06 -23.57
N ALA A 88 -11.22 41.96 -24.16
CA ALA A 88 -12.03 40.95 -23.46
C ALA A 88 -11.24 40.24 -22.34
N LEU A 89 -9.95 39.99 -22.55
CA LEU A 89 -9.07 39.39 -21.54
C LEU A 89 -8.86 40.30 -20.32
N LYS A 90 -8.78 41.62 -20.55
CA LYS A 90 -8.62 42.62 -19.48
C LYS A 90 -9.90 42.73 -18.63
N GLU A 91 -11.07 42.79 -19.28
CA GLU A 91 -12.36 42.84 -18.60
C GLU A 91 -12.63 41.58 -17.73
N TYR A 92 -12.20 40.41 -18.21
CA TYR A 92 -12.30 39.15 -17.46
C TYR A 92 -11.39 39.13 -16.22
N GLN A 93 -10.19 39.71 -16.32
CA GLN A 93 -9.24 39.78 -15.20
C GLN A 93 -9.69 40.76 -14.11
N ASP A 94 -10.32 41.88 -14.50
CA ASP A 94 -10.77 42.90 -13.56
C ASP A 94 -12.00 42.41 -12.76
N LYS A 95 -12.95 41.71 -13.39
CA LYS A 95 -14.08 41.03 -12.70
C LYS A 95 -13.63 39.96 -11.70
N LYS A 96 -12.44 39.37 -11.89
CA LYS A 96 -11.88 38.34 -11.00
C LYS A 96 -11.16 38.95 -9.78
N LYS A 97 -10.68 40.20 -9.88
CA LYS A 97 -10.04 40.92 -8.77
C LYS A 97 -11.05 41.48 -7.76
N GLU A 98 -12.19 41.99 -8.22
CA GLU A 98 -13.24 42.51 -7.32
C GLU A 98 -13.88 41.44 -6.42
N LYS A 99 -13.93 40.18 -6.86
CA LYS A 99 -14.46 39.06 -6.04
C LYS A 99 -13.54 38.60 -4.90
N LYS A 100 -12.29 39.09 -4.82
CA LYS A 100 -11.29 38.62 -3.84
C LYS A 100 -11.12 39.53 -2.61
N THR A 101 -11.71 40.72 -2.58
CA THR A 101 -11.54 41.68 -1.46
C THR A 101 -12.65 41.62 -0.41
N THR A 102 -13.69 40.82 -0.59
CA THR A 102 -14.79 40.66 0.39
C THR A 102 -14.83 39.24 0.97
N ARG A 103 -13.88 38.91 1.86
CA ARG A 103 -14.13 37.97 2.98
C ARG A 103 -12.97 37.98 3.98
N LYS A 104 -13.10 38.87 4.96
CA LYS A 104 -12.29 38.94 6.18
C LYS A 104 -12.92 38.04 7.26
N SER A 105 -12.05 37.35 7.99
CA SER A 105 -12.19 36.89 9.39
C SER A 105 -13.44 36.09 9.83
N SER A 106 -13.22 34.84 10.26
CA SER A 106 -13.91 34.33 11.44
C SER A 106 -13.03 33.39 12.26
N THR A 107 -13.28 33.44 13.55
CA THR A 107 -12.43 33.15 14.70
C THR A 107 -12.49 31.69 15.13
N LYS A 108 -11.41 31.22 15.78
CA LYS A 108 -11.29 29.91 16.43
C LYS A 108 -12.33 29.76 17.55
N LYS A 109 -13.05 28.64 17.57
CA LYS A 109 -13.76 28.10 18.75
C LYS A 109 -13.49 26.59 18.91
N PRO A 110 -13.60 26.06 20.14
CA PRO A 110 -12.78 24.97 20.64
C PRO A 110 -13.34 23.56 20.40
N VAL A 111 -12.43 22.59 20.55
CA VAL A 111 -12.59 21.14 20.38
C VAL A 111 -13.68 20.56 21.30
N ALA A 112 -14.71 19.98 20.71
CA ALA A 112 -15.66 19.11 21.40
C ALA A 112 -15.09 17.67 21.49
N LYS A 113 -14.95 17.17 22.72
CA LYS A 113 -14.61 15.77 23.04
C LYS A 113 -15.63 14.83 22.42
N ARG A 114 -15.19 13.98 21.48
CA ARG A 114 -15.95 12.80 21.05
C ARG A 114 -15.88 11.73 22.15
N THR A 115 -17.02 11.49 22.76
CA THR A 115 -17.29 10.34 23.62
C THR A 115 -17.03 9.03 22.85
N SER A 116 -16.16 8.19 23.41
CA SER A 116 -15.86 6.87 22.89
C SER A 116 -17.05 5.95 23.12
N ILE A 117 -17.75 5.58 22.04
CA ILE A 117 -18.72 4.49 22.08
C ILE A 117 -17.94 3.19 22.22
N ALA A 118 -18.07 2.56 23.38
CA ALA A 118 -17.53 1.25 23.69
C ALA A 118 -18.07 0.21 22.70
N LYS A 119 -17.17 -0.36 21.90
CA LYS A 119 -17.50 -1.42 20.96
C LYS A 119 -17.57 -2.74 21.74
N LYS A 120 -18.79 -3.24 21.96
CA LYS A 120 -19.06 -4.55 22.58
C LYS A 120 -18.28 -5.64 21.84
N THR A 121 -17.44 -6.34 22.59
CA THR A 121 -16.76 -7.57 22.19
C THR A 121 -17.76 -8.72 22.16
N ALA A 122 -18.21 -9.11 20.97
CA ALA A 122 -18.79 -10.42 20.74
C ALA A 122 -17.70 -11.29 20.09
N THR A 123 -17.00 -12.07 20.92
CA THR A 123 -16.13 -13.16 20.45
C THR A 123 -17.01 -14.36 20.10
N THR A 124 -17.50 -14.39 18.87
CA THR A 124 -18.03 -15.64 18.31
C THR A 124 -16.83 -16.49 17.89
N THR A 125 -16.44 -17.42 18.75
CA THR A 125 -15.41 -18.42 18.47
C THR A 125 -15.97 -19.42 17.47
N VAL A 126 -15.89 -19.07 16.18
CA VAL A 126 -16.16 -20.00 15.10
C VAL A 126 -15.07 -21.08 15.14
N LYS A 127 -15.39 -22.24 15.74
CA LYS A 127 -14.58 -23.46 15.68
C LYS A 127 -14.60 -23.98 14.24
N ARG A 128 -13.74 -23.45 13.37
CA ARG A 128 -13.45 -24.03 12.06
C ARG A 128 -11.98 -24.34 12.01
N LYS A 129 -11.65 -25.60 11.67
CA LYS A 129 -10.28 -26.06 11.45
C LYS A 129 -9.76 -25.32 10.21
N PRO A 130 -8.84 -24.35 10.34
CA PRO A 130 -8.24 -23.74 9.17
C PRO A 130 -7.43 -24.82 8.46
N ASN A 131 -7.45 -24.84 7.13
CA ASN A 131 -6.41 -25.51 6.37
C ASN A 131 -5.10 -24.79 6.71
N GLU A 132 -4.33 -25.36 7.64
CA GLU A 132 -3.03 -24.84 8.04
C GLU A 132 -2.04 -25.05 6.90
N VAL A 133 -1.95 -24.07 6.00
CA VAL A 133 -0.98 -24.06 4.91
C VAL A 133 0.22 -23.20 5.32
N PRO A 134 1.47 -23.67 5.12
CA PRO A 134 2.68 -22.91 5.46
C PRO A 134 2.72 -21.49 4.84
N LEU A 135 2.22 -21.41 3.59
CA LEU A 135 2.08 -20.20 2.81
C LEU A 135 0.66 -20.16 2.21
N MET A 136 -0.07 -19.08 2.47
CA MET A 136 -1.39 -18.89 1.87
C MET A 136 -1.26 -18.83 0.33
N PRO A 137 -2.09 -19.61 -0.42
CA PRO A 137 -2.10 -19.55 -1.87
C PRO A 137 -2.38 -18.13 -2.39
N LEU A 138 -1.82 -17.80 -3.57
CA LEU A 138 -1.97 -16.46 -4.16
C LEU A 138 -3.45 -16.07 -4.37
N GLU A 139 -4.27 -17.01 -4.82
CA GLU A 139 -5.72 -16.82 -5.00
C GLU A 139 -6.40 -16.40 -3.70
N VAL A 140 -6.08 -17.08 -2.60
CA VAL A 140 -6.68 -16.78 -1.30
C VAL A 140 -6.21 -15.42 -0.78
N LYS A 141 -4.95 -15.03 -1.05
CA LYS A 141 -4.46 -13.68 -0.76
C LYS A 141 -5.23 -12.60 -1.54
N ILE A 142 -5.54 -12.86 -2.81
CA ILE A 142 -6.34 -11.97 -3.66
C ILE A 142 -7.77 -11.87 -3.09
N ILE A 143 -8.41 -12.99 -2.77
CA ILE A 143 -9.74 -13.05 -2.16
C ILE A 143 -9.77 -12.25 -0.84
N LYS A 144 -8.78 -12.45 0.02
CA LYS A 144 -8.66 -11.72 1.28
C LYS A 144 -8.51 -10.22 1.07
N ARG A 145 -7.67 -9.80 0.12
CA ARG A 145 -7.47 -8.38 -0.20
C ARG A 145 -8.75 -7.74 -0.77
N TYR A 146 -9.48 -8.49 -1.60
CA TYR A 146 -10.77 -8.08 -2.14
C TYR A 146 -11.84 -7.91 -1.04
N LEU A 147 -12.00 -8.89 -0.15
CA LEU A 147 -12.94 -8.79 0.98
C LEU A 147 -12.57 -7.67 1.96
N ASN A 148 -11.27 -7.39 2.14
CA ASN A 148 -10.80 -6.30 3.00
C ASN A 148 -11.20 -4.91 2.50
N MET A 149 -11.58 -4.76 1.23
CA MET A 149 -12.07 -3.52 0.64
C MET A 149 -13.57 -3.30 0.92
N HIS A 150 -14.31 -4.37 1.21
CA HIS A 150 -15.76 -4.30 1.46
C HIS A 150 -16.11 -3.32 2.59
N GLY A 151 -17.07 -2.42 2.30
CA GLY A 151 -17.57 -1.41 3.24
C GLY A 151 -16.56 -0.31 3.57
N LYS A 152 -15.42 -0.22 2.85
CA LYS A 152 -14.40 0.81 3.07
C LYS A 152 -14.36 1.79 1.91
N ARG A 153 -13.83 2.97 2.19
CA ARG A 153 -13.45 3.93 1.16
C ARG A 153 -12.14 3.47 0.52
N VAL A 154 -12.18 3.20 -0.77
CA VAL A 154 -11.07 2.64 -1.55
C VAL A 154 -10.72 3.60 -2.67
N THR A 155 -9.43 3.79 -2.93
CA THR A 155 -8.93 4.65 -4.01
C THR A 155 -8.82 3.88 -5.32
N GLU A 156 -8.84 4.60 -6.44
CA GLU A 156 -8.65 4.05 -7.78
C GLU A 156 -7.34 3.25 -7.91
N ARG A 157 -6.24 3.75 -7.33
CA ARG A 157 -4.96 3.02 -7.22
C ARG A 157 -5.08 1.68 -6.49
N GLN A 158 -5.89 1.56 -5.45
CA GLN A 158 -6.04 0.31 -4.70
C GLN A 158 -6.76 -0.76 -5.52
N VAL A 159 -7.82 -0.36 -6.25
CA VAL A 159 -8.57 -1.23 -7.16
C VAL A 159 -7.68 -1.66 -8.33
N SER A 160 -6.98 -0.71 -8.96
CA SER A 160 -6.11 -0.98 -10.10
C SER A 160 -4.92 -1.87 -9.75
N LEU A 161 -4.31 -1.68 -8.58
CA LEU A 161 -3.23 -2.55 -8.10
C LEU A 161 -3.70 -3.99 -7.89
N LEU A 162 -4.91 -4.22 -7.35
CA LEU A 162 -5.42 -5.58 -7.17
C LEU A 162 -5.74 -6.23 -8.52
N TYR A 163 -6.35 -5.48 -9.43
CA TYR A 163 -6.63 -5.95 -10.79
C TYR A 163 -5.34 -6.32 -11.54
N LYS A 164 -4.29 -5.48 -11.46
CA LYS A 164 -2.96 -5.76 -12.04
C LYS A 164 -2.33 -7.04 -11.49
N VAL A 165 -2.48 -7.32 -10.19
CA VAL A 165 -1.99 -8.58 -9.59
C VAL A 165 -2.66 -9.80 -10.22
N ILE A 166 -3.97 -9.73 -10.48
CA ILE A 166 -4.71 -10.82 -11.15
C ILE A 166 -4.21 -10.99 -12.59
N GLN A 167 -4.05 -9.89 -13.34
CA GLN A 167 -3.55 -9.94 -14.72
C GLN A 167 -2.13 -10.53 -14.78
N LYS A 168 -1.22 -10.08 -13.91
CA LYS A 168 0.14 -10.61 -13.82
C LYS A 168 0.14 -12.11 -13.50
N ALA A 169 -0.68 -12.52 -12.53
CA ALA A 169 -0.78 -13.92 -12.14
C ALA A 169 -1.31 -14.83 -13.27
N ALA A 170 -2.23 -14.31 -14.08
CA ALA A 170 -2.72 -14.99 -15.27
C ALA A 170 -1.64 -15.11 -16.36
N THR A 171 -0.92 -14.02 -16.66
CA THR A 171 0.16 -14.00 -17.66
C THR A 171 1.31 -14.93 -17.28
N GLU A 172 1.69 -14.96 -16.00
CA GLU A 172 2.73 -15.83 -15.45
C GLU A 172 2.26 -17.29 -15.27
N LYS A 173 0.99 -17.60 -15.58
CA LYS A 173 0.36 -18.92 -15.38
C LYS A 173 0.46 -19.44 -13.94
N THR A 174 0.55 -18.52 -12.97
CA THR A 174 0.52 -18.86 -11.53
C THR A 174 -0.91 -19.09 -11.04
N ILE A 175 -1.90 -18.43 -11.66
CA ILE A 175 -3.32 -18.75 -11.54
C ILE A 175 -3.78 -19.27 -12.91
N ARG A 176 -4.05 -20.58 -12.98
CA ARG A 176 -4.55 -21.26 -14.20
C ARG A 176 -6.06 -21.44 -14.12
N LEU A 177 -6.72 -21.65 -15.26
CA LEU A 177 -8.14 -22.01 -15.32
C LEU A 177 -8.47 -23.30 -14.54
N THR A 178 -7.48 -24.18 -14.38
CA THR A 178 -7.59 -25.44 -13.63
C THR A 178 -7.36 -25.26 -12.12
N SER A 179 -7.09 -24.05 -11.66
CA SER A 179 -6.81 -23.78 -10.25
C SER A 179 -8.08 -23.80 -9.42
N LYS A 180 -7.95 -24.14 -8.13
CA LYS A 180 -9.07 -24.43 -7.23
C LYS A 180 -10.07 -23.28 -7.11
N TYR A 181 -9.60 -22.03 -7.15
CA TYR A 181 -10.44 -20.84 -7.03
C TYR A 181 -10.41 -19.96 -8.27
N ALA A 182 -10.09 -20.52 -9.45
CA ALA A 182 -9.95 -19.77 -10.69
C ALA A 182 -11.23 -19.00 -11.07
N ASP A 183 -12.39 -19.63 -10.89
CA ASP A 183 -13.69 -19.02 -11.19
C ASP A 183 -14.00 -17.84 -10.29
N GLU A 184 -13.70 -17.95 -9.00
CA GLU A 184 -13.83 -16.85 -8.04
C GLU A 184 -12.91 -15.69 -8.40
N ILE A 185 -11.66 -15.97 -8.76
CA ILE A 185 -10.69 -14.94 -9.18
C ILE A 185 -11.15 -14.26 -10.46
N LYS A 186 -11.72 -14.99 -11.42
CA LYS A 186 -12.29 -14.41 -12.64
C LYS A 186 -13.45 -13.46 -12.32
N LYS A 187 -14.37 -13.85 -11.44
CA LYS A 187 -15.48 -12.98 -10.98
C LYS A 187 -14.94 -11.72 -10.29
N ILE A 188 -13.96 -11.86 -9.40
CA ILE A 188 -13.29 -10.73 -8.74
C ILE A 188 -12.65 -9.80 -9.77
N GLY A 189 -11.94 -10.35 -10.76
CA GLY A 189 -11.30 -9.55 -11.82
C GLY A 189 -12.31 -8.72 -12.61
N ASN A 190 -13.45 -9.32 -12.97
CA ASN A 190 -14.52 -8.62 -13.69
C ASN A 190 -15.15 -7.49 -12.86
N ASP A 191 -15.39 -7.74 -11.57
CA ASP A 191 -15.95 -6.75 -10.65
C ASP A 191 -14.98 -5.57 -10.41
N LEU A 192 -13.69 -5.86 -10.24
CA LEU A 192 -12.66 -4.82 -10.14
C LEU A 192 -12.52 -4.01 -11.43
N ALA A 193 -12.58 -4.65 -12.59
CA ALA A 193 -12.52 -3.97 -13.89
C ALA A 193 -13.73 -3.06 -14.09
N ARG A 194 -14.94 -3.50 -13.70
CA ARG A 194 -16.16 -2.68 -13.73
C ARG A 194 -16.03 -1.50 -12.78
N THR A 195 -15.67 -1.77 -11.53
CA THR A 195 -15.50 -0.73 -10.51
C THR A 195 -14.47 0.31 -10.96
N TYR A 196 -13.35 -0.12 -11.53
CA TYR A 196 -12.31 0.78 -12.02
C TYR A 196 -12.80 1.71 -13.14
N LYS A 197 -13.65 1.22 -14.04
CA LYS A 197 -14.22 2.03 -15.13
C LYS A 197 -15.26 3.03 -14.63
N GLU A 198 -16.03 2.66 -13.63
CA GLU A 198 -17.15 3.47 -13.11
C GLU A 198 -16.73 4.40 -11.98
N MET A 199 -15.64 4.09 -11.26
CA MET A 199 -15.17 4.88 -10.13
C MET A 199 -14.45 6.15 -10.59
N GLY A 200 -14.62 7.23 -9.83
CA GLY A 200 -13.71 8.38 -9.85
C GLY A 200 -12.47 8.11 -8.98
N SER A 201 -11.91 9.15 -8.34
CA SER A 201 -10.69 9.00 -7.53
C SER A 201 -10.84 8.05 -6.32
N SER A 202 -12.05 7.91 -5.78
CA SER A 202 -12.35 6.98 -4.68
C SER A 202 -13.83 6.61 -4.65
N CYS A 203 -14.16 5.39 -4.23
CA CYS A 203 -15.54 4.97 -3.97
C CYS A 203 -15.66 4.22 -2.64
N THR A 204 -16.89 4.07 -2.13
CA THR A 204 -17.18 3.07 -1.09
C THR A 204 -17.31 1.72 -1.78
N PHE A 205 -16.33 0.85 -1.59
CA PHE A 205 -16.28 -0.43 -2.29
C PHE A 205 -17.26 -1.41 -1.64
N GLN A 206 -18.20 -1.93 -2.43
CA GLN A 206 -19.15 -2.93 -2.00
C GLN A 206 -18.94 -4.21 -2.79
N VAL A 207 -18.94 -5.33 -2.08
CA VAL A 207 -18.79 -6.66 -2.69
C VAL A 207 -20.20 -7.19 -2.87
N PRO A 208 -20.57 -7.73 -4.04
CA PRO A 208 -21.87 -8.35 -4.23
C PRO A 208 -22.13 -9.46 -3.20
N ASP A 209 -23.30 -9.43 -2.56
CA ASP A 209 -23.66 -10.41 -1.51
C ASP A 209 -23.62 -11.86 -2.01
N SER A 210 -23.96 -12.06 -3.29
CA SER A 210 -23.89 -13.35 -3.99
C SER A 210 -22.47 -13.95 -4.00
N MET A 211 -21.44 -13.10 -3.94
CA MET A 211 -20.04 -13.51 -3.89
C MET A 211 -19.49 -13.50 -2.47
N TYR A 212 -19.92 -12.54 -1.64
CA TYR A 212 -19.35 -12.29 -0.32
C TYR A 212 -19.29 -13.54 0.56
N SER A 213 -20.41 -14.25 0.73
CA SER A 213 -20.48 -15.43 1.60
C SER A 213 -19.54 -16.56 1.15
N ARG A 214 -19.45 -16.81 -0.16
CA ARG A 214 -18.57 -17.84 -0.73
C ARG A 214 -17.10 -17.48 -0.54
N LEU A 215 -16.73 -16.25 -0.88
CA LEU A 215 -15.38 -15.74 -0.71
C LEU A 215 -14.96 -15.71 0.76
N LYS A 216 -15.88 -15.35 1.65
CA LYS A 216 -15.62 -15.30 3.09
C LYS A 216 -15.35 -16.68 3.66
N ASN A 217 -16.13 -17.69 3.26
CA ASN A 217 -15.86 -19.08 3.64
C ASN A 217 -14.49 -19.57 3.13
N ILE A 218 -14.07 -19.17 1.92
CA ILE A 218 -12.74 -19.47 1.41
C ILE A 218 -11.67 -18.80 2.28
N GLU A 219 -11.78 -17.49 2.56
CA GLU A 219 -10.81 -16.77 3.41
C GLU A 219 -10.71 -17.38 4.81
N ASP A 220 -11.85 -17.68 5.43
CA ASP A 220 -11.93 -18.29 6.75
C ASP A 220 -11.35 -19.71 6.76
N SER A 221 -11.43 -20.44 5.64
CA SER A 221 -10.82 -21.77 5.52
C SER A 221 -9.29 -21.73 5.46
N TYR A 222 -8.67 -20.59 5.16
CA TYR A 222 -7.21 -20.41 5.19
C TYR A 222 -6.84 -19.33 6.23
N GLY A 223 -6.96 -19.70 7.49
CA GLY A 223 -6.40 -18.92 8.60
C GLY A 223 -4.93 -19.28 8.82
N VAL A 224 -4.04 -18.27 8.81
CA VAL A 224 -2.78 -18.44 9.55
C VAL A 224 -3.16 -18.46 11.02
N THR A 225 -2.95 -19.58 11.70
CA THR A 225 -3.28 -19.67 13.12
C THR A 225 -2.52 -18.59 13.90
N PRO A 226 -3.13 -18.00 14.94
CA PRO A 226 -2.47 -16.97 15.74
C PRO A 226 -1.10 -17.42 16.25
N ALA A 227 -0.95 -18.72 16.58
CA ALA A 227 0.32 -19.35 16.93
C ALA A 227 1.37 -19.22 15.81
N ILE A 228 1.05 -19.63 14.57
CA ILE A 228 1.97 -19.54 13.42
C ILE A 228 2.34 -18.09 13.13
N SER A 229 1.38 -17.15 13.25
CA SER A 229 1.66 -15.73 13.04
C SER A 229 2.66 -15.17 14.06
N LEU A 230 2.55 -15.57 15.33
CA LEU A 230 3.46 -15.17 16.39
C LEU A 230 4.85 -15.79 16.22
N ILE A 231 4.92 -17.07 15.81
CA ILE A 231 6.18 -17.75 15.48
C ILE A 231 6.88 -17.05 14.31
N LYS A 232 6.16 -16.68 13.24
CA LYS A 232 6.74 -15.92 12.12
C LYS A 232 7.28 -14.56 12.57
N ARG A 233 6.55 -13.87 13.46
CA ARG A 233 6.99 -12.59 14.01
C ARG A 233 8.28 -12.75 14.83
N PHE A 234 8.41 -13.84 15.59
CA PHE A 234 9.66 -14.19 16.27
C PHE A 234 10.81 -14.43 15.29
N ILE A 235 10.57 -15.21 14.23
CA ILE A 235 11.59 -15.49 13.21
C ILE A 235 12.10 -14.19 12.58
N ASN A 236 11.20 -13.25 12.27
CA ASN A 236 11.57 -11.97 11.68
C ASN A 236 12.30 -11.02 12.64
N LEU A 237 12.29 -11.30 13.95
CA LEU A 237 13.09 -10.55 14.92
C LEU A 237 14.54 -11.03 14.98
N TYR A 238 14.85 -12.23 14.47
CA TYR A 238 16.24 -12.71 14.44
C TYR A 238 17.15 -11.75 13.68
N GLY A 239 18.33 -11.50 14.24
CA GLY A 239 19.32 -10.57 13.71
C GLY A 239 19.09 -9.10 14.07
N ASN A 240 17.87 -8.70 14.47
CA ASN A 240 17.51 -7.30 14.79
C ASN A 240 16.65 -7.16 16.05
N ILE A 241 16.77 -8.11 16.98
CA ILE A 241 15.97 -8.14 18.20
C ILE A 241 16.50 -7.13 19.21
N SER A 242 15.59 -6.36 19.78
CA SER A 242 15.86 -5.50 20.95
C SER A 242 15.00 -5.96 22.12
N ILE A 243 15.40 -5.61 23.34
CA ILE A 243 14.67 -5.90 24.58
C ILE A 243 13.20 -5.47 24.47
N ASP A 244 12.93 -4.28 23.92
CA ASP A 244 11.57 -3.79 23.72
C ASP A 244 10.76 -4.63 22.73
N LYS A 245 11.39 -5.04 21.60
CA LYS A 245 10.74 -5.89 20.61
C LYS A 245 10.41 -7.26 21.20
N ALA A 246 11.33 -7.82 21.99
CA ALA A 246 11.14 -9.08 22.69
C ALA A 246 10.01 -8.99 23.73
N LYS A 247 10.00 -7.97 24.60
CA LYS A 247 8.92 -7.71 25.57
C LYS A 247 7.56 -7.58 24.89
N ARG A 248 7.47 -6.81 23.80
CA ARG A 248 6.23 -6.63 23.02
C ARG A 248 5.74 -7.94 22.41
N LEU A 249 6.64 -8.75 21.88
CA LEU A 249 6.28 -10.05 21.32
C LEU A 249 5.83 -11.02 22.42
N LEU A 250 6.57 -11.12 23.52
CA LEU A 250 6.21 -11.96 24.66
C LEU A 250 4.84 -11.59 25.23
N HIS A 251 4.57 -10.29 25.40
CA HIS A 251 3.25 -9.81 25.80
C HIS A 251 2.15 -10.21 24.82
N SER A 252 2.43 -10.14 23.51
CA SER A 252 1.48 -10.59 22.47
C SER A 252 1.18 -12.08 22.59
N ILE A 253 2.19 -12.90 22.89
CA ILE A 253 2.05 -14.36 23.10
C ILE A 253 1.22 -14.65 24.34
N LYS A 254 1.56 -14.03 25.48
CA LYS A 254 0.82 -14.19 26.75
C LYS A 254 -0.65 -13.80 26.59
N ASN A 255 -0.93 -12.68 25.91
CA ASN A 255 -2.30 -12.25 25.62
C ASN A 255 -3.05 -13.19 24.67
N ALA A 256 -2.37 -13.75 23.67
CA ALA A 256 -3.00 -14.68 22.73
C ALA A 256 -3.42 -15.98 23.43
N LYS A 257 -2.58 -16.50 24.33
CA LYS A 257 -2.89 -17.65 25.19
C LYS A 257 -4.02 -17.33 26.18
N LYS A 258 -3.92 -16.19 26.90
CA LYS A 258 -4.94 -15.75 27.87
C LYS A 258 -6.33 -15.57 27.24
N ASN A 259 -6.39 -15.03 26.03
CA ASN A 259 -7.66 -14.77 25.33
C ASN A 259 -8.17 -15.98 24.52
N GLY A 260 -7.56 -17.17 24.66
CA GLY A 260 -7.97 -18.38 23.94
C GLY A 260 -7.75 -18.33 22.41
N LYS A 261 -6.98 -17.36 21.91
CA LYS A 261 -6.62 -17.28 20.47
C LYS A 261 -5.57 -18.32 20.09
N VAL A 262 -4.79 -18.77 21.06
CA VAL A 262 -3.83 -19.87 20.96
C VAL A 262 -4.23 -20.90 22.01
N SER A 263 -4.52 -22.11 21.57
CA SER A 263 -5.03 -23.21 22.41
C SER A 263 -4.09 -24.40 22.33
N SER A 264 -4.10 -25.26 23.36
CA SER A 264 -3.37 -26.54 23.36
C SER A 264 -3.78 -27.47 22.20
N SER A 265 -4.95 -27.24 21.62
CA SER A 265 -5.42 -27.94 20.41
C SER A 265 -4.71 -27.51 19.12
N ASP A 266 -3.95 -26.42 19.12
CA ASP A 266 -3.21 -25.95 17.94
C ASP A 266 -1.98 -26.83 17.67
N LYS A 267 -1.77 -27.26 16.42
CA LYS A 267 -0.59 -28.05 16.06
C LYS A 267 0.73 -27.32 16.31
N ALA A 268 0.70 -25.99 16.30
CA ALA A 268 1.84 -25.13 16.56
C ALA A 268 2.00 -24.75 18.05
N TYR A 269 1.18 -25.30 18.96
CA TYR A 269 1.17 -24.94 20.39
C TYR A 269 2.52 -25.18 21.07
N GLU A 270 3.14 -26.33 20.83
CA GLU A 270 4.46 -26.63 21.39
C GLU A 270 5.54 -25.67 20.90
N ARG A 271 5.50 -25.34 19.60
CA ARG A 271 6.46 -24.39 19.01
C ARG A 271 6.30 -22.99 19.58
N ILE A 272 5.07 -22.54 19.84
CA ILE A 272 4.87 -21.21 20.43
C ILE A 272 5.27 -21.18 21.91
N ASN A 273 5.16 -22.29 22.65
CA ASN A 273 5.70 -22.40 24.00
C ASN A 273 7.23 -22.32 24.02
N GLN A 274 7.90 -22.97 23.06
CA GLN A 274 9.35 -22.85 22.88
C GLN A 274 9.74 -21.39 22.61
N VAL A 275 9.04 -20.73 21.67
CA VAL A 275 9.26 -19.29 21.39
C VAL A 275 9.07 -18.42 22.63
N GLN A 276 8.03 -18.70 23.43
CA GLN A 276 7.78 -17.97 24.69
C GLN A 276 8.97 -18.11 25.64
N LYS A 277 9.45 -19.35 25.87
CA LYS A 277 10.58 -19.63 26.74
C LYS A 277 11.85 -18.93 26.26
N HIS A 278 12.17 -19.00 24.97
CA HIS A 278 13.34 -18.31 24.44
C HIS A 278 13.27 -16.79 24.61
N LEU A 279 12.09 -16.19 24.45
CA LEU A 279 11.92 -14.76 24.72
C LEU A 279 12.09 -14.42 26.20
N GLU A 280 11.67 -15.30 27.11
CA GLU A 280 11.89 -15.15 28.55
C GLU A 280 13.39 -15.26 28.88
N ASP A 281 14.06 -16.31 28.39
CA ASP A 281 15.50 -16.53 28.57
C ASP A 281 16.34 -15.35 28.04
N TYR A 282 15.97 -14.77 26.89
CA TYR A 282 16.61 -13.59 26.31
C TYR A 282 16.48 -12.35 27.20
N LEU A 283 15.29 -12.14 27.76
CA LEU A 283 15.01 -11.00 28.62
C LEU A 283 15.66 -11.12 30.01
N GLU A 284 15.95 -12.34 30.46
CA GLU A 284 16.62 -12.61 31.73
C GLU A 284 18.15 -12.59 31.62
N SER A 285 18.72 -13.10 30.52
CA SER A 285 20.17 -13.34 30.42
C SER A 285 20.94 -12.36 29.54
N ASP A 286 20.26 -11.46 28.82
CA ASP A 286 20.83 -10.52 27.81
C ASP A 286 21.76 -11.17 26.76
N LYS A 287 21.77 -12.51 26.70
CA LYS A 287 22.56 -13.31 25.76
C LYS A 287 21.84 -13.41 24.43
N LEU A 288 22.61 -13.39 23.33
CA LEU A 288 22.09 -13.53 21.97
C LEU A 288 21.11 -14.71 21.88
N LEU A 289 19.94 -14.45 21.29
CA LEU A 289 18.95 -15.45 20.92
C LEU A 289 19.51 -16.38 19.84
N VAL A 290 20.34 -17.33 20.22
CA VAL A 290 20.67 -18.48 19.37
C VAL A 290 19.68 -19.56 19.74
N THR A 291 18.67 -19.78 18.90
CA THR A 291 17.78 -20.92 19.10
C THR A 291 17.90 -21.87 17.91
N ASN A 292 18.05 -23.15 18.23
CA ASN A 292 17.91 -24.24 17.28
C ASN A 292 16.47 -24.38 16.73
N ILE A 293 15.55 -23.44 16.98
CA ILE A 293 14.23 -23.39 16.35
C ILE A 293 14.37 -23.34 14.82
N GLN A 294 15.49 -22.83 14.32
CA GLN A 294 15.80 -22.74 12.89
C GLN A 294 15.92 -24.11 12.18
N LEU A 295 16.10 -25.25 12.89
CA LEU A 295 16.46 -26.51 12.24
C LEU A 295 15.36 -27.59 12.19
N ASN A 296 14.32 -27.53 13.03
CA ASN A 296 13.27 -28.56 12.97
C ASN A 296 12.25 -28.34 11.83
N GLY A 297 12.15 -27.11 11.29
CA GLY A 297 11.41 -26.85 10.05
C GLY A 297 12.20 -27.19 8.79
N LEU A 298 13.53 -27.17 8.86
CA LEU A 298 14.45 -27.54 7.78
C LEU A 298 14.77 -29.03 7.73
N LYS A 299 14.73 -29.75 8.86
CA LYS A 299 14.95 -31.21 8.91
C LYS A 299 13.98 -32.01 8.03
N GLY A 300 12.75 -31.54 7.82
CA GLY A 300 11.81 -32.18 6.90
C GLY A 300 12.17 -32.00 5.42
N ILE A 301 12.89 -30.92 5.09
CA ILE A 301 13.31 -30.60 3.71
C ILE A 301 14.65 -31.29 3.40
N ALA A 302 15.54 -31.40 4.38
CA ALA A 302 16.85 -32.02 4.22
C ALA A 302 16.83 -33.57 4.24
N ASN A 303 15.78 -34.21 4.77
CA ASN A 303 15.64 -35.67 4.78
C ASN A 303 14.76 -36.23 3.65
N SER A 304 14.28 -35.40 2.72
CA SER A 304 13.48 -35.84 1.56
C SER A 304 14.35 -36.28 0.36
N GLY A 305 15.65 -36.47 0.58
CA GLY A 305 16.64 -36.80 -0.45
C GLY A 305 17.57 -37.95 -0.03
N LYS A 306 17.00 -39.02 0.52
CA LYS A 306 17.65 -40.34 0.62
C LYS A 306 16.69 -41.41 0.15
#